data_AF-A0A3C0HB60-F1
#
_entry.id   AF-A0A3C0HB60-F1
#
_cell.length_a   1.000
_cell.length_b   1.000
_cell.length_c   1.000
_cell.angle_alpha   90.00
_cell.angle_beta   90.00
_cell.angle_gamma   90.00
#
_symmetry.space_group_name_H-M   'P 1'
#
loop_
_entity.id
_entity.type
_entity.pdbx_description
1 polymer ?
#
loop_
_entity_poly.entity_id
_entity_poly.type
_entity_poly.pdbx_seq_one_letter_code
_entity_poly.pdbx_strand_id
1 'polypeptide(L)' 'MSRIITLREAIGEAMSEEMRRDDSVFLMGEEVAEYNGAYKVSKGM' A
#
# COMPACT_ATOMS: atom_id res chain seq x y z
N MET A 1 -8.04 -17.09 15.21
CA MET A 1 -6.65 -16.64 15.40
C MET A 1 -6.49 -15.37 14.58
N SER A 2 -6.00 -14.27 15.16
CA SER A 2 -5.68 -13.06 14.40
C SER A 2 -4.48 -13.32 13.48
N ARG A 3 -4.50 -12.76 12.26
CA ARG A 3 -3.37 -12.85 11.31
C ARG A 3 -2.20 -12.01 11.84
N ILE A 4 -0.99 -12.57 11.88
CA ILE A 4 0.23 -11.83 12.22
C ILE A 4 0.87 -11.34 10.92
N ILE A 5 1.00 -10.02 10.79
CA ILE A 5 1.63 -9.33 9.66
C ILE A 5 2.50 -8.20 10.16
N THR A 6 3.44 -7.77 9.34
CA THR A 6 4.23 -6.57 9.59
C THR A 6 3.37 -5.32 9.43
N LEU A 7 3.78 -4.22 10.06
CA LEU A 7 3.10 -2.93 9.90
C LEU A 7 3.06 -2.48 8.42
N ARG A 8 4.12 -2.73 7.66
CA ARG A 8 4.19 -2.37 6.24
C ARG A 8 3.20 -3.16 5.37
N GLU A 9 2.96 -4.43 5.70
CA GLU A 9 1.94 -5.24 5.02
C GLU A 9 0.55 -4.76 5.37
N ALA A 10 0.29 -4.45 6.65
CA ALA A 10 -1.00 -3.91 7.09
C ALA A 10 -1.36 -2.61 6.36
N ILE A 11 -0.41 -1.68 6.23
CA ILE A 11 -0.63 -0.41 5.52
C ILE A 11 -0.79 -0.64 4.02
N GLY A 12 0.07 -1.46 3.40
CA GLY A 12 0.00 -1.75 1.97
C GLY A 12 -1.32 -2.41 1.56
N GLU A 13 -1.80 -3.36 2.36
CA GLU A 13 -3.11 -4.00 2.14
C GLU A 13 -4.26 -3.00 2.28
N ALA A 14 -4.28 -2.21 3.35
CA ALA A 14 -5.34 -1.22 3.57
C ALA A 14 -5.44 -0.20 2.43
N MET A 15 -4.29 0.33 1.97
CA MET A 15 -4.29 1.26 0.83
C MET A 15 -4.77 0.57 -0.46
N SER A 16 -4.34 -0.66 -0.70
CA SER A 16 -4.72 -1.40 -1.91
C SER A 16 -6.20 -1.77 -1.91
N GLU A 17 -6.79 -2.05 -0.75
CA GLU A 17 -8.22 -2.31 -0.60
C GLU A 17 -9.05 -1.07 -0.94
N GLU A 18 -8.70 0.10 -0.39
CA GLU A 18 -9.44 1.33 -0.69
C GLU A 18 -9.25 1.80 -2.13
N MET A 19 -8.04 1.67 -2.70
CA MET A 19 -7.80 1.98 -4.13
C MET A 19 -8.60 1.07 -5.08
N ARG A 20 -8.92 -0.17 -4.69
CA ARG A 20 -9.81 -1.05 -5.47
C ARG A 20 -11.29 -0.74 -5.27
N ARG A 21 -11.64 -0.14 -4.12
CA ARG A 21 -13.02 0.14 -3.74
C ARG A 21 -13.53 1.46 -4.31
N ASP A 22 -12.65 2.45 -4.45
CA ASP A 22 -12.99 3.81 -4.86
C ASP A 22 -11.95 4.33 -5.87
N ASP A 23 -12.39 4.49 -7.12
CA ASP A 23 -11.54 4.96 -8.24
C ASP A 23 -11.01 6.39 -8.06
N SER A 24 -11.51 7.15 -7.09
CA SER A 24 -11.00 8.48 -6.76
C SER A 24 -9.77 8.45 -5.83
N VAL A 25 -9.45 7.30 -5.25
CA VAL A 25 -8.28 7.13 -4.37
C VAL A 25 -7.04 6.86 -5.21
N PHE A 26 -6.03 7.71 -5.04
CA PHE A 26 -4.73 7.54 -5.70
C PHE A 26 -3.59 7.81 -4.73
N LEU A 27 -2.43 7.21 -5.01
CA LEU A 27 -1.20 7.39 -4.25
C LEU A 27 -0.26 8.34 -5.00
N MET A 28 0.27 9.34 -4.30
CA MET A 28 1.28 10.25 -4.83
C MET A 28 2.39 10.51 -3.80
N GLY A 29 3.61 10.73 -4.28
CA GLY A 29 4.77 11.00 -3.44
C GLY A 29 6.07 10.62 -4.16
N GLU A 30 7.19 10.92 -3.52
CA GLU A 30 8.51 10.52 -4.02
C GLU A 30 8.62 8.98 -3.99
N GLU A 31 9.11 8.41 -5.09
CA GLU A 31 9.49 6.99 -5.17
C GLU A 31 8.35 5.97 -4.97
N VAL A 32 7.10 6.39 -4.86
CA VAL A 32 5.96 5.52 -4.51
C VAL A 32 5.62 4.47 -5.58
N ALA A 33 5.95 4.70 -6.85
CA ALA A 33 5.64 3.80 -7.96
C ALA A 33 6.79 2.81 -8.24
N GLU A 34 7.67 3.12 -9.19
CA GLU A 34 8.72 2.20 -9.67
C GLU A 34 9.66 1.70 -8.55
N TYR A 35 9.89 2.51 -7.52
CA TYR A 35 10.73 2.14 -6.39
C TYR A 35 9.96 1.44 -5.26
N ASN A 36 8.64 1.27 -5.39
CA ASN A 36 7.74 0.66 -4.41
C ASN A 36 7.72 1.41 -3.05
N GLY A 37 8.11 2.68 -3.03
CA GLY A 37 8.26 3.50 -1.84
C GLY A 37 9.55 3.22 -1.06
N ALA A 38 10.03 4.22 -0.31
CA ALA A 38 11.26 4.16 0.48
C ALA A 38 11.29 2.96 1.46
N TYR A 39 10.14 2.65 2.07
CA TYR A 39 9.97 1.51 3.00
C TYR A 39 9.27 0.31 2.38
N LYS A 40 9.14 0.27 1.05
CA LYS A 40 8.51 -0.84 0.32
C LYS A 40 7.04 -1.08 0.69
N VAL A 41 6.32 -0.04 1.11
CA VAL A 41 4.91 -0.11 1.52
C VAL A 41 4.00 -0.23 0.29
N SER A 42 4.32 0.46 -0.80
CA SER A 42 3.55 0.42 -2.05
C SER A 42 4.00 -0.69 -3.01
N LYS A 43 4.61 -1.75 -2.48
CA LYS A 43 5.12 -2.85 -3.30
C LYS A 43 3.97 -3.66 -3.89
N GLY A 44 3.87 -3.66 -5.23
CA GLY A 44 2.85 -4.41 -5.96
C GLY A 44 1.47 -3.75 -5.95
N MET A 45 1.42 -2.43 -5.67
CA MET A 45 0.25 -1.58 -5.90
C MET A 45 0.15 -1.14 -7.36
#